data_AF-A0A933BVT0-F1
#
_entry.id   AF-A0A933BVT0-F1
#
_cell.length_a   1.000
_cell.length_b   1.000
_cell.length_c   1.000
_cell.angle_alpha   90.00
_cell.angle_beta   90.00
_cell.angle_gamma   90.00
#
_symmetry.space_group_name_H-M   'P 1'
#
loop_
_entity.id
_entity.type
_entity.pdbx_description
1 polymer ?
#
loop_
_entity_poly.entity_id
_entity_poly.type
_entity_poly.pdbx_seq_one_letter_code
_entity_poly.pdbx_strand_id
1 'polypeptide(L)'
;LLAAVAFGLSDETYALVMSRAQRQRLFAGYVLGSFLAIYLGWNGGTALGAALGALIGPPERYGLDFAVTAVFIALLTFFIEGRAGWTVLGAAAAISIAGMLLLPGNSHLIAAGLGGSLVGAALERG
;
A
#
# COMPACT_ATOMS: atom_id res chain seq x y z
N LEU A 1 11.66 24.80 -9.71
CA LEU A 1 12.58 23.78 -9.17
C LEU A 1 12.02 23.08 -7.94
N LEU A 2 11.70 23.80 -6.85
CA LEU A 2 11.14 23.20 -5.62
C LEU A 2 9.85 22.39 -5.84
N ALA A 3 8.93 22.88 -6.69
CA ALA A 3 7.71 22.14 -7.03
C ALA A 3 7.98 20.79 -7.72
N ALA A 4 8.97 20.73 -8.61
CA ALA A 4 9.36 19.47 -9.27
C ALA A 4 10.05 18.50 -8.29
N VAL A 5 10.84 19.02 -7.35
CA VAL A 5 11.46 18.24 -6.27
C VAL A 5 10.40 17.68 -5.32
N ALA A 6 9.39 18.48 -4.96
CA ALA A 6 8.29 18.04 -4.11
C ALA A 6 7.37 17.04 -4.82
N PHE A 7 7.11 17.22 -6.11
CA PHE A 7 6.34 16.29 -6.91
C PHE A 7 6.99 14.90 -6.98
N GLY A 8 8.32 14.83 -7.06
CA GLY A 8 9.06 13.57 -7.14
C GLY A 8 9.21 12.84 -5.81
N LEU A 9 8.56 13.29 -4.73
CA LEU A 9 8.71 12.73 -3.40
C LEU A 9 7.61 11.68 -3.12
N SER A 10 7.97 10.42 -3.32
CA SER A 10 7.32 9.21 -2.80
C SER A 10 7.94 8.75 -1.48
N ASP A 11 7.36 7.74 -0.83
CA ASP A 11 7.94 7.08 0.35
C ASP A 11 9.30 6.44 0.06
N GLU A 12 9.49 5.80 -1.10
CA GLU A 12 10.78 5.17 -1.44
C GLU A 12 11.85 6.22 -1.75
N THR A 13 11.50 7.25 -2.52
CA THR A 13 12.43 8.37 -2.78
C THR A 13 12.73 9.14 -1.51
N TYR A 14 11.76 9.36 -0.62
CA TYR A 14 11.96 9.98 0.68
C TYR A 14 12.92 9.16 1.55
N ALA A 15 12.70 7.84 1.66
CA ALA A 15 13.58 6.95 2.40
C ALA A 15 15.03 7.00 1.88
N LEU A 16 15.20 6.99 0.55
CA LEU A 16 16.51 7.07 -0.11
C LEU A 16 17.19 8.44 0.14
N VAL A 17 16.44 9.53 -0.01
CA VAL A 17 16.91 10.90 0.20
C VAL A 17 17.28 11.12 1.66
N MET A 18 16.48 10.65 2.61
CA MET A 18 16.79 10.74 4.04
C MET A 18 18.01 9.90 4.43
N SER A 19 18.14 8.69 3.88
CA SER A 19 19.34 7.86 4.10
C SER A 19 20.63 8.56 3.63
N ARG A 20 20.58 9.26 2.48
CA ARG A 20 21.70 10.09 2.02
C ARG A 20 21.93 11.31 2.91
N ALA A 21 20.86 11.98 3.35
CA ALA A 21 20.95 13.18 4.19
C ALA A 21 21.75 12.94 5.48
N GLN A 22 21.69 11.72 6.03
CA GLN A 22 22.47 11.31 7.21
C GLN A 22 23.98 11.29 6.98
N ARG A 23 24.44 11.18 5.71
CA ARG A 23 25.85 11.00 5.36
C ARG A 23 26.42 12.16 4.54
N GLN A 24 25.59 12.85 3.76
CA GLN A 24 26.01 13.83 2.76
C GLN A 24 24.96 14.94 2.58
N ARG A 25 25.41 16.12 2.14
CA ARG A 25 24.52 17.22 1.80
C ARG A 25 23.62 16.84 0.61
N LEU A 26 22.33 17.12 0.75
CA LEU A 26 21.35 16.96 -0.32
C LEU A 26 21.42 18.12 -1.32
N PHE A 27 21.12 17.81 -2.57
CA PHE A 27 20.96 18.78 -3.65
C PHE A 27 19.83 18.33 -4.57
N ALA A 28 19.19 19.28 -5.25
CA ALA A 28 17.98 19.04 -6.05
C ALA A 28 18.18 17.93 -7.11
N GLY A 29 19.36 17.87 -7.73
CA GLY A 29 19.68 16.84 -8.73
C GLY A 29 19.65 15.42 -8.17
N TYR A 30 20.03 15.21 -6.91
CA TYR A 30 19.93 13.89 -6.28
C TYR A 30 18.47 13.47 -6.12
N VAL A 31 17.63 14.35 -5.56
CA VAL A 31 16.20 14.07 -5.33
C VAL A 31 15.48 13.79 -6.66
N LEU A 32 15.71 14.64 -7.68
CA LEU A 32 15.14 14.44 -9.01
C LEU A 32 15.65 13.17 -9.70
N GLY A 33 16.93 12.84 -9.52
CA GLY A 33 17.51 11.60 -10.04
C GLY A 33 16.94 10.35 -9.39
N SER A 34 16.74 10.38 -8.07
CA SER A 34 16.07 9.30 -7.32
C SER A 34 14.65 9.08 -7.79
N PHE A 35 13.89 10.17 -7.94
CA PHE A 35 12.55 10.13 -8.52
C PHE A 35 12.56 9.52 -9.92
N LEU A 36 13.42 10.01 -10.81
CA LEU A 36 13.47 9.54 -12.20
C LEU A 36 13.84 8.05 -12.27
N ALA A 37 14.78 7.59 -11.45
CA ALA A 37 15.17 6.18 -11.39
C ALA A 37 14.00 5.28 -10.98
N ILE A 38 13.27 5.65 -9.93
CA ILE A 38 12.09 4.90 -9.46
C ILE A 38 10.97 4.96 -10.50
N TYR A 39 10.70 6.15 -11.07
CA TYR A 39 9.65 6.33 -12.05
C TYR A 39 9.89 5.53 -13.34
N LEU A 40 11.12 5.52 -13.84
CA LEU A 40 11.50 4.71 -15.00
C LEU A 40 11.48 3.22 -14.69
N GLY A 41 11.94 2.81 -13.50
CA GLY A 41 11.83 1.43 -13.04
C GLY A 41 10.38 0.94 -12.96
N TRP A 42 9.49 1.77 -12.43
CA TRP A 42 8.06 1.50 -12.33
C TRP A 42 7.41 1.32 -13.70
N ASN A 43 7.57 2.31 -14.59
CA ASN A 43 6.97 2.29 -15.92
C ASN A 43 7.58 1.19 -16.79
N GLY A 44 8.90 1.00 -16.72
CA GLY A 44 9.59 -0.07 -17.44
C GLY A 44 9.16 -1.45 -16.97
N GLY A 45 9.09 -1.66 -15.64
CA GLY A 45 8.60 -2.91 -15.06
C GLY A 45 7.14 -3.20 -15.41
N THR A 46 6.29 -2.16 -15.40
CA THR A 46 4.87 -2.28 -15.79
C THR A 46 4.72 -2.63 -17.27
N ALA A 47 5.46 -1.93 -18.15
CA ALA A 47 5.44 -2.21 -19.58
C ALA A 47 5.96 -3.62 -19.89
N LEU A 48 7.06 -4.03 -19.24
CA LEU A 48 7.61 -5.38 -19.38
C LEU A 48 6.64 -6.44 -18.84
N GLY A 49 6.05 -6.21 -17.66
CA GLY A 49 5.06 -7.09 -17.06
C GLY A 49 3.80 -7.23 -17.92
N ALA A 50 3.32 -6.14 -18.52
CA ALA A 50 2.19 -6.17 -19.45
C ALA A 50 2.53 -6.94 -20.74
N ALA A 51 3.71 -6.70 -21.31
CA ALA A 51 4.16 -7.37 -22.53
C ALA A 51 4.37 -8.88 -22.31
N LEU A 52 5.02 -9.27 -21.22
CA LEU A 52 5.21 -10.67 -20.86
C LEU A 52 3.90 -11.32 -20.43
N GLY A 53 3.06 -10.62 -19.67
CA GLY A 53 1.76 -11.09 -19.22
C GLY A 53 0.81 -11.41 -20.37
N ALA A 54 0.87 -10.65 -21.47
CA ALA A 54 0.09 -10.92 -22.68
C ALA A 54 0.48 -12.24 -23.38
N LEU A 55 1.67 -12.79 -23.12
CA LEU A 55 2.10 -14.10 -23.64
C LEU A 55 1.59 -15.26 -22.79
N ILE A 56 1.14 -14.97 -21.56
CA ILE A 56 0.61 -15.94 -20.63
C ILE A 56 -0.90 -16.04 -20.88
N GLY A 57 -1.45 -17.25 -20.80
CA GLY A 57 -2.89 -17.47 -20.92
C GLY A 57 -3.71 -16.75 -19.83
N PRO A 58 -5.03 -16.96 -19.79
CA PRO A 58 -5.93 -16.25 -18.87
C PRO A 58 -5.41 -16.24 -17.42
N PRO A 59 -5.26 -15.07 -16.78
CA PRO A 59 -4.60 -14.92 -15.48
C PRO A 59 -5.32 -15.69 -14.35
N GLU A 60 -6.62 -15.91 -14.50
CA GLU A 60 -7.47 -16.66 -13.56
C GLU A 60 -7.00 -18.10 -13.40
N ARG A 61 -6.42 -18.68 -14.46
CA ARG A 61 -5.87 -20.05 -14.43
C ARG A 61 -4.72 -20.19 -13.44
N TYR A 62 -4.00 -19.11 -13.19
CA TYR A 62 -2.82 -19.06 -12.33
C TYR A 62 -3.11 -18.34 -10.99
N GLY A 63 -4.36 -17.93 -10.73
CA GLY A 63 -4.74 -17.15 -9.56
C GLY A 63 -4.14 -15.74 -9.54
N LEU A 64 -3.70 -15.23 -10.68
CA LEU A 64 -3.08 -13.91 -10.79
C LEU A 64 -4.09 -12.77 -10.62
N ASP A 65 -5.38 -13.05 -10.81
CA ASP A 65 -6.51 -12.17 -10.50
C ASP A 65 -6.65 -11.90 -8.98
N PHE A 66 -6.19 -12.84 -8.15
CA PHE A 66 -6.17 -12.70 -6.69
C PHE A 66 -4.85 -12.11 -6.15
N ALA A 67 -3.83 -11.92 -7.00
CA ALA A 67 -2.49 -11.56 -6.56
C ALA A 67 -2.44 -10.28 -5.71
N VAL A 68 -3.17 -9.23 -6.10
CA VAL A 68 -3.21 -7.97 -5.35
C VAL A 68 -3.80 -8.19 -3.96
N THR A 69 -4.91 -8.91 -3.86
CA THR A 69 -5.54 -9.24 -2.57
C THR A 69 -4.64 -10.10 -1.70
N ALA A 70 -3.95 -11.09 -2.28
CA ALA A 70 -2.99 -11.93 -1.58
C ALA A 70 -1.83 -11.11 -0.99
N VAL A 71 -1.31 -10.13 -1.73
CA VAL A 71 -0.26 -9.22 -1.24
C VAL A 71 -0.77 -8.41 -0.05
N PHE A 72 -1.99 -7.87 -0.09
CA PHE A 72 -2.54 -7.15 1.06
C PHE A 72 -2.73 -8.05 2.29
N ILE A 73 -3.16 -9.30 2.11
CA ILE A 73 -3.26 -10.27 3.21
C ILE A 73 -1.87 -10.57 3.78
N ALA A 74 -0.87 -10.77 2.93
CA ALA A 74 0.50 -10.99 3.38
C ALA A 74 1.03 -9.77 4.16
N LEU A 75 0.82 -8.55 3.65
CA LEU A 75 1.20 -7.33 4.36
C LEU A 75 0.48 -7.18 5.69
N LEU A 76 -0.80 -7.54 5.75
CA LEU A 76 -1.61 -7.49 6.97
C LEU A 76 -1.00 -8.33 8.10
N THR A 77 -0.34 -9.46 7.78
CA THR A 77 0.33 -10.29 8.80
C THR A 77 1.45 -9.55 9.52
N PHE A 78 2.08 -8.55 8.90
CA PHE A 78 3.12 -7.73 9.55
C PHE A 78 2.55 -6.68 10.50
N PHE A 79 1.26 -6.37 10.41
CA PHE A 79 0.61 -5.34 11.23
C PHE A 79 -0.20 -5.90 12.41
N ILE A 80 -0.47 -7.21 12.42
CA ILE A 80 -1.24 -7.85 13.50
C ILE A 80 -0.32 -8.20 14.65
N GLU A 81 -0.33 -7.40 15.71
CA GLU A 81 0.45 -7.63 16.91
C GLU A 81 -0.44 -7.84 18.15
N GLY A 82 -0.14 -8.89 18.91
CA GLY A 82 -0.80 -9.20 20.17
C GLY A 82 -2.31 -9.39 20.06
N ARG A 83 -3.00 -9.37 21.22
CA ARG A 83 -4.46 -9.57 21.26
C ARG A 83 -5.21 -8.41 20.60
N ALA A 84 -4.70 -7.18 20.73
CA ALA A 84 -5.31 -5.98 20.17
C ALA A 84 -5.40 -6.04 18.63
N GLY A 85 -4.32 -6.44 17.95
CA GLY A 85 -4.32 -6.59 16.48
C GLY A 85 -5.38 -7.58 16.00
N TRP A 86 -5.49 -8.75 16.64
CA TRP A 86 -6.51 -9.75 16.31
C TRP A 86 -7.94 -9.26 16.57
N THR A 87 -8.16 -8.48 17.63
CA THR A 87 -9.49 -7.89 17.90
C THR A 87 -9.88 -6.83 16.88
N VAL A 88 -8.93 -5.97 16.46
CA VAL A 88 -9.16 -4.97 15.40
C VAL A 88 -9.45 -5.65 14.08
N LEU A 89 -8.70 -6.69 13.73
CA LEU A 89 -8.94 -7.50 12.53
C LEU A 89 -10.35 -8.10 12.55
N GLY A 90 -10.73 -8.76 13.65
CA GLY A 90 -12.04 -9.39 13.80
C GLY A 90 -13.18 -8.38 13.70
N ALA A 91 -13.03 -7.21 14.33
CA ALA A 91 -14.00 -6.13 14.27
C ALA A 91 -14.14 -5.58 12.84
N ALA A 92 -13.03 -5.24 12.19
CA ALA A 92 -13.03 -4.75 10.81
C ALA A 92 -13.64 -5.76 9.83
N ALA A 93 -13.32 -7.05 9.98
CA ALA A 93 -13.92 -8.12 9.19
C ALA A 93 -15.44 -8.23 9.42
N ALA A 94 -15.89 -8.22 10.68
CA ALA A 94 -17.32 -8.27 11.00
C ALA A 94 -18.09 -7.06 10.45
N ILE A 95 -17.53 -5.85 10.60
CA ILE A 95 -18.12 -4.62 10.06
C ILE A 95 -18.17 -4.67 8.53
N SER A 96 -17.11 -5.15 7.88
CA SER A 96 -17.07 -5.29 6.42
C SER A 96 -18.14 -6.26 5.91
N ILE A 97 -18.24 -7.43 6.54
CA ILE A 97 -19.23 -8.47 6.17
C ILE A 97 -20.66 -7.95 6.38
N ALA A 98 -20.93 -7.30 7.53
CA ALA A 98 -22.24 -6.70 7.79
C ALA A 98 -22.54 -5.56 6.81
N GLY A 99 -21.56 -4.70 6.55
CA GLY A 99 -21.66 -3.58 5.63
C GLY A 99 -21.93 -4.03 4.19
N MET A 100 -21.34 -5.14 3.74
CA MET A 100 -21.57 -5.70 2.40
C MET A 100 -23.05 -6.06 2.18
N LEU A 101 -23.78 -6.43 3.24
CA LEU A 101 -25.20 -6.78 3.18
C LEU A 101 -26.13 -5.57 3.33
N LEU A 102 -25.67 -4.51 4.00
CA LEU A 102 -26.51 -3.39 4.44
C LEU A 102 -26.24 -2.08 3.71
N LEU A 103 -25.06 -1.92 3.11
CA LEU A 103 -24.61 -0.68 2.50
C LEU A 103 -24.48 -0.82 0.98
N PRO A 104 -24.83 0.22 0.21
CA PRO A 104 -24.70 0.21 -1.23
C PRO A 104 -23.23 0.29 -1.66
N GLY A 105 -22.89 -0.48 -2.69
CA GLY A 105 -21.56 -0.48 -3.31
C GLY A 105 -20.43 -0.82 -2.35
N ASN A 106 -19.28 -0.18 -2.55
CA ASN A 106 -18.03 -0.51 -1.83
C ASN A 106 -17.83 0.30 -0.53
N SER A 107 -18.89 0.96 -0.04
CA SER A 107 -18.84 1.79 1.17
C SER A 107 -18.56 0.99 2.45
N HIS A 108 -18.82 -0.32 2.44
CA HIS A 108 -18.46 -1.26 3.52
C HIS A 108 -16.95 -1.29 3.83
N LEU A 109 -16.09 -1.02 2.84
CA LEU A 109 -14.63 -0.90 3.05
C LEU A 109 -14.28 0.29 3.93
N ILE A 110 -14.95 1.43 3.72
CA ILE A 110 -14.75 2.65 4.51
C ILE A 110 -15.27 2.42 5.94
N ALA A 111 -16.46 1.82 6.07
CA ALA A 111 -17.03 1.49 7.38
C ALA A 111 -16.11 0.55 8.18
N ALA A 112 -15.57 -0.48 7.54
CA ALA A 112 -14.63 -1.41 8.16
C ALA A 112 -13.33 -0.73 8.60
N GLY A 113 -12.76 0.14 7.75
CA GLY A 113 -11.58 0.92 8.09
C GLY A 113 -11.81 1.84 9.30
N LEU A 114 -12.86 2.65 9.27
CA LEU A 114 -13.18 3.57 10.37
C LEU A 114 -13.51 2.83 11.66
N GLY A 115 -14.36 1.81 11.60
CA GLY A 115 -14.76 1.06 12.78
C GLY A 115 -13.62 0.24 13.38
N GLY A 116 -12.77 -0.38 12.54
CA GLY A 116 -11.55 -1.05 12.99
C GLY A 116 -10.59 -0.08 13.70
N SER A 117 -10.35 1.10 13.12
CA SER A 117 -9.53 2.14 13.75
C SER A 117 -10.10 2.64 15.07
N LEU A 118 -11.43 2.78 15.19
CA LEU A 118 -12.08 3.18 16.45
C LEU A 118 -11.93 2.11 17.53
N VAL A 119 -12.07 0.83 17.18
CA VAL A 119 -11.82 -0.28 18.11
C VAL A 119 -10.36 -0.28 18.56
N GLY A 120 -9.41 -0.10 17.63
CA GLY A 120 -7.99 0.01 17.96
C GLY A 120 -7.71 1.16 18.93
N ALA A 121 -8.23 2.36 18.64
CA ALA A 121 -8.08 3.53 19.48
C ALA A 121 -8.71 3.37 20.88
N ALA A 122 -9.79 2.60 20.99
CA ALA A 122 -10.40 2.28 22.28
C ALA A 122 -9.54 1.31 23.10
N LEU A 123 -8.90 0.34 22.44
CA LEU A 123 -8.02 -0.65 23.08
C LEU A 123 -6.69 -0.05 23.54
N GLU A 124 -6.16 0.96 22.84
CA GLU A 124 -4.93 1.66 23.26
C GLU A 124 -5.12 2.52 24.53
N ARG A 125 -6.37 2.86 24.86
CA ARG A 125 -6.69 3.73 26.01
C ARG A 125 -6.97 2.97 27.31
N GLY A 126 -7.05 1.64 27.28
CA GLY A 126 -7.33 0.79 28.45
C GLY A 126 -6.11 0.01 28.88
#